data_AF-A0A3D4GVJ8-F1
#
_entry.id   AF-A0A3D4GVJ8-F1
#
_cell.length_a   1.000
_cell.length_b   1.000
_cell.length_c   1.000
_cell.angle_alpha   90.00
_cell.angle_beta   90.00
_cell.angle_gamma   90.00
#
_symmetry.space_group_name_H-M   'P 1'
#
loop_
_entity.id
_entity.type
_entity.pdbx_description
1 polymer ?
#
loop_
_entity_poly.entity_id
_entity_poly.type
_entity_poly.pdbx_seq_one_letter_code
_entity_poly.pdbx_strand_id
1 'polypeptide(L)'
;MERSEMRRQVEKITSLPTLPGSVTRITTMLDNPQTTAVEVGKEISKDQVLSAKVLKLVNSGFYGFSQPISTIPHAMVLLGFNVVKTLVLSTSVLDMMAQSMAGLWQHSLACARTCSIVARHLEMEDPEEISVTGLLHDLGKVVLEEHMKEVFDQILSLVEEENMLFYRAEEEVMEVTHANVGGWLLDKWQLPSQLVEPIMYHHNFHPSRQHADRTAVIHLADILVRAEGFGSGVDSRIPELSMEAMDTLKLKAEDLQEIMDQMVEEMRDVAR
;
A
#
# COMPACT_ATOMS: atom_id res chain seq x y z
N MET A 1 -12.14 -11.04 -19.09
CA MET A 1 -10.82 -11.22 -19.74
C MET A 1 -10.00 -12.20 -18.92
N GLU A 2 -9.33 -13.20 -19.51
CA GLU A 2 -8.64 -14.23 -18.71
C GLU A 2 -7.46 -13.64 -17.91
N ARG A 3 -7.21 -14.19 -16.70
CA ARG A 3 -6.10 -13.81 -15.79
C ARG A 3 -4.73 -13.70 -16.47
N SER A 4 -4.43 -14.61 -17.40
CA SER A 4 -3.14 -14.65 -18.11
C SER A 4 -2.94 -13.44 -19.04
N GLU A 5 -4.02 -12.98 -19.68
CA GLU A 5 -4.05 -11.79 -20.50
C GLU A 5 -3.83 -10.53 -19.65
N MET A 6 -4.53 -10.45 -18.51
CA MET A 6 -4.42 -9.33 -17.58
C MET A 6 -3.00 -9.15 -17.06
N ARG A 7 -2.39 -10.24 -16.59
CA ARG A 7 -1.00 -10.22 -16.13
C ARG A 7 -0.06 -9.74 -17.24
N ARG A 8 -0.24 -10.24 -18.47
CA ARG A 8 0.58 -9.83 -19.61
C ARG A 8 0.41 -8.35 -19.96
N GLN A 9 -0.79 -7.79 -19.82
CA GLN A 9 -1.00 -6.35 -20.01
C GLN A 9 -0.25 -5.55 -18.95
N VAL A 10 -0.37 -5.91 -17.66
CA VAL A 10 0.39 -5.26 -16.57
C VAL A 10 1.90 -5.33 -16.80
N GLU A 11 2.41 -6.48 -17.23
CA GLU A 11 3.82 -6.68 -17.56
C GLU A 11 4.29 -5.78 -18.72
N LYS A 12 3.39 -5.43 -19.66
CA LYS A 12 3.67 -4.52 -20.77
C LYS A 12 3.58 -3.04 -20.42
N ILE A 13 3.00 -2.66 -19.28
CA ILE A 13 2.87 -1.26 -18.90
C ILE A 13 4.26 -0.64 -18.67
N THR A 14 4.65 0.32 -19.51
CA THR A 14 5.89 1.09 -19.38
C THR A 14 5.66 2.54 -18.90
N SER A 15 4.38 2.93 -18.82
CA SER A 15 3.89 4.31 -18.65
C SER A 15 3.29 4.63 -17.27
N LEU A 16 2.93 3.63 -16.45
CA LEU A 16 2.84 3.84 -14.98
C LEU A 16 4.14 4.45 -14.53
N PRO A 17 4.09 5.51 -13.70
CA PRO A 17 4.97 6.65 -13.88
C PRO A 17 6.36 6.09 -14.09
N THR A 18 6.85 6.17 -15.34
CA THR A 18 8.09 5.52 -15.75
C THR A 18 9.08 5.89 -14.67
N LEU A 19 9.50 4.92 -13.85
CA LEU A 19 10.26 5.20 -12.63
C LEU A 19 11.33 6.17 -13.06
N PRO A 20 11.29 7.45 -12.60
CA PRO A 20 12.16 8.47 -13.14
C PRO A 20 13.57 7.92 -13.20
N GLY A 21 14.39 8.29 -14.19
CA GLY A 21 15.72 7.70 -14.31
C GLY A 21 16.50 7.73 -12.98
N SER A 22 16.22 8.70 -12.11
CA SER A 22 16.61 8.72 -10.69
C SER A 22 16.10 7.52 -9.90
N VAL A 23 14.80 7.25 -9.85
CA VAL A 23 14.22 6.09 -9.13
C VAL A 23 14.77 4.76 -9.63
N THR A 24 14.91 4.55 -10.95
CA THR A 24 15.51 3.31 -11.48
C THR A 24 16.97 3.14 -11.06
N ARG A 25 17.74 4.24 -11.03
CA ARG A 25 19.12 4.21 -10.51
C ARG A 25 19.15 3.93 -9.01
N ILE A 26 18.26 4.57 -8.25
CA ILE A 26 18.14 4.41 -6.79
C ILE A 26 17.78 2.96 -6.45
N THR A 27 16.82 2.35 -7.15
CA THR A 27 16.45 0.94 -6.93
C THR A 27 17.61 0.01 -7.26
N THR A 28 18.30 0.24 -8.39
CA THR A 28 19.51 -0.53 -8.75
C THR A 28 20.61 -0.42 -7.68
N MET A 29 20.79 0.77 -7.10
CA MET A 29 21.72 0.99 -5.99
C MET A 29 21.28 0.28 -4.72
N LEU A 30 19.98 0.31 -4.39
CA LEU A 30 19.41 -0.36 -3.22
C LEU A 30 19.49 -1.90 -3.33
N ASP A 31 19.52 -2.44 -4.54
CA ASP A 31 19.68 -3.88 -4.82
C ASP A 31 21.14 -4.35 -4.79
N ASN A 32 22.10 -3.43 -4.72
CA ASN A 32 23.53 -3.77 -4.64
C ASN A 32 23.97 -3.90 -3.17
N PRO A 33 24.38 -5.10 -2.71
CA PRO A 33 24.79 -5.33 -1.32
C PRO A 33 26.06 -4.58 -0.90
N GLN A 34 26.79 -3.97 -1.85
CA GLN A 34 27.97 -3.14 -1.57
C GLN A 34 27.62 -1.66 -1.42
N THR A 35 26.39 -1.24 -1.71
CA THR A 35 26.00 0.16 -1.63
C THR A 35 25.68 0.56 -0.19
N THR A 36 26.23 1.69 0.23
CA THR A 36 26.03 2.26 1.56
C THR A 36 24.82 3.18 1.62
N ALA A 37 24.23 3.33 2.81
CA ALA A 37 23.12 4.27 3.06
C ALA A 37 23.48 5.72 2.67
N VAL A 38 24.76 6.09 2.80
CA VAL A 38 25.27 7.41 2.41
C VAL A 38 25.25 7.60 0.90
N GLU A 39 25.61 6.57 0.12
CA GLU A 39 25.60 6.63 -1.35
C GLU A 39 24.17 6.75 -1.89
N VAL A 40 23.25 5.91 -1.41
CA VAL A 40 21.83 5.99 -1.80
C VAL A 40 21.23 7.33 -1.37
N GLY A 41 21.49 7.75 -0.13
CA GLY A 41 21.00 9.02 0.38
C GLY A 41 21.49 10.21 -0.45
N LYS A 42 22.74 10.17 -0.95
CA LYS A 42 23.26 11.18 -1.88
C LYS A 42 22.57 11.13 -3.24
N GLU A 43 22.28 9.95 -3.78
CA GLU A 43 21.56 9.83 -5.07
C GLU A 43 20.14 10.39 -4.96
N ILE A 44 19.39 10.00 -3.92
CA ILE A 44 18.04 10.53 -3.67
C ILE A 44 18.10 12.06 -3.49
N SER A 45 19.07 12.56 -2.73
CA SER A 45 19.25 14.00 -2.46
C SER A 45 19.55 14.86 -3.70
N LYS A 46 19.91 14.26 -4.85
CA LYS A 46 20.05 14.99 -6.12
C LYS A 46 18.71 15.48 -6.66
N ASP A 47 17.62 14.81 -6.29
CA ASP A 47 16.26 15.20 -6.62
C ASP A 47 15.60 15.77 -5.37
N GLN A 48 15.52 17.10 -5.31
CA GLN A 48 14.94 17.81 -4.17
C GLN A 48 13.46 17.52 -3.99
N VAL A 49 12.72 17.27 -5.08
CA VAL A 49 11.29 16.96 -5.04
C VAL A 49 11.09 15.57 -4.46
N LEU A 50 11.81 14.57 -4.98
CA LEU A 50 11.79 13.20 -4.46
C LEU A 50 12.20 13.16 -2.99
N SER A 51 13.28 13.86 -2.62
CA SER A 51 13.76 13.93 -1.24
C SER A 51 12.70 14.52 -0.30
N ALA A 52 12.07 15.64 -0.70
CA ALA A 52 11.02 16.26 0.09
C ALA A 52 9.81 15.33 0.25
N LYS A 53 9.42 14.60 -0.80
CA LYS A 53 8.32 13.63 -0.75
C LYS A 53 8.64 12.45 0.17
N VAL A 54 9.82 11.86 0.05
CA VAL A 54 10.25 10.77 0.94
C VAL A 54 10.27 11.27 2.39
N LEU A 55 10.91 12.40 2.67
CA LEU A 55 10.94 12.96 4.03
C LEU A 55 9.54 13.32 4.55
N LYS A 56 8.62 13.78 3.68
CA LYS A 56 7.23 14.02 4.07
C LYS A 56 6.54 12.73 4.51
N LEU A 57 6.72 11.64 3.77
CA LEU A 57 6.18 10.31 4.14
C LEU A 57 6.84 9.75 5.41
N VAL A 58 8.15 9.97 5.58
CA VAL A 58 8.87 9.59 6.80
C VAL A 58 8.40 10.37 8.02
N ASN A 59 7.86 11.58 7.83
CA ASN A 59 7.41 12.44 8.93
C ASN A 59 5.89 12.51 9.10
N SER A 60 5.10 11.82 8.28
CA SER A 60 3.62 11.93 8.31
C SER A 60 2.97 11.14 9.45
N GLY A 61 3.66 10.98 10.58
CA GLY A 61 3.15 10.33 11.79
C GLY A 61 3.24 8.79 11.77
N PHE A 62 3.42 8.14 10.62
CA PHE A 62 3.44 6.67 10.50
C PHE A 62 4.46 6.00 11.41
N TYR A 63 5.62 6.64 11.56
CA TYR A 63 6.79 6.05 12.19
C TYR A 63 6.97 6.47 13.65
N GLY A 64 6.09 7.30 14.20
CA GLY A 64 6.10 7.68 15.61
C GLY A 64 7.41 8.33 16.10
N PHE A 65 8.21 8.90 15.19
CA PHE A 65 9.50 9.48 15.55
C PHE A 65 9.34 10.67 16.51
N SER A 66 10.10 10.66 17.60
CA SER A 66 10.09 11.72 18.62
C SER A 66 10.62 13.06 18.11
N GLN A 67 11.37 13.05 17.01
CA GLN A 67 11.89 14.23 16.33
C GLN A 67 11.77 14.05 14.80
N PRO A 68 11.49 15.12 14.05
CA PRO A 68 11.41 15.05 12.59
C PRO A 68 12.71 14.58 11.95
N ILE A 69 12.60 13.64 11.01
CA ILE A 69 13.72 13.17 10.19
C ILE A 69 13.97 14.18 9.08
N SER A 70 15.16 14.77 9.08
CA SER A 70 15.52 15.88 8.17
C SER A 70 16.39 15.48 6.98
N THR A 71 16.90 14.25 6.94
CA THR A 71 17.81 13.80 5.86
C THR A 71 17.55 12.36 5.44
N ILE A 72 17.77 12.06 4.15
CA ILE A 72 17.59 10.71 3.60
C ILE A 72 18.57 9.69 4.19
N PRO A 73 19.87 9.99 4.40
CA PRO A 73 20.76 9.06 5.10
C PRO A 73 20.28 8.71 6.51
N HIS A 74 19.68 9.66 7.22
CA HIS A 74 19.10 9.39 8.54
C HIS A 74 17.88 8.46 8.43
N ALA A 75 16.98 8.72 7.48
CA ALA A 75 15.85 7.83 7.20
C ALA A 75 16.30 6.40 6.83
N MET A 76 17.36 6.27 6.03
CA MET A 76 17.96 5.00 5.65
C MET A 76 18.49 4.19 6.84
N VAL A 77 19.12 4.85 7.82
CA VAL A 77 19.65 4.20 9.02
C VAL A 77 18.52 3.73 9.93
N LEU A 78 17.43 4.50 10.04
CA LEU A 78 16.31 4.17 10.92
C LEU A 78 15.34 3.15 10.32
N LEU A 79 15.02 3.30 9.03
CA LEU A 79 13.98 2.51 8.35
C LEU A 79 14.54 1.35 7.54
N GLY A 80 15.85 1.37 7.25
CA GLY A 80 16.48 0.39 6.38
C GLY A 80 16.24 0.63 4.88
N PHE A 81 16.89 -0.21 4.08
CA PHE A 81 16.91 -0.09 2.62
C PHE A 81 15.56 -0.38 1.97
N ASN A 82 14.86 -1.43 2.43
CA ASN A 82 13.60 -1.87 1.82
C ASN A 82 12.48 -0.84 2.00
N VAL A 83 12.34 -0.27 3.20
CA VAL A 83 11.34 0.76 3.47
C VAL A 83 11.61 1.99 2.61
N VAL A 84 12.85 2.48 2.55
CA VAL A 84 13.20 3.64 1.72
C VAL A 84 13.04 3.34 0.23
N LYS A 85 13.40 2.14 -0.25
CA LYS A 85 13.13 1.67 -1.62
C LYS A 85 11.66 1.79 -1.95
N THR A 86 10.82 1.27 -1.06
CA THR A 86 9.38 1.23 -1.25
C THR A 86 8.76 2.62 -1.17
N LEU A 87 9.25 3.49 -0.28
CA LEU A 87 8.84 4.90 -0.22
C LEU A 87 9.22 5.67 -1.50
N VAL A 88 10.45 5.50 -1.99
CA VAL A 88 10.89 6.14 -3.24
C VAL A 88 10.00 5.70 -4.40
N LEU A 89 9.72 4.39 -4.51
CA LEU A 89 8.81 3.84 -5.52
C LEU A 89 7.39 4.37 -5.36
N SER A 90 6.90 4.46 -4.11
CA SER A 90 5.54 4.93 -3.84
C SER A 90 5.38 6.42 -4.16
N THR A 91 6.37 7.29 -3.94
CA THR A 91 6.21 8.74 -4.19
C THR A 91 5.70 9.11 -5.59
N SER A 92 6.00 8.31 -6.61
CA SER A 92 5.50 8.54 -7.97
C SER A 92 4.08 8.00 -8.17
N VAL A 93 3.76 6.89 -7.52
CA VAL A 93 2.44 6.27 -7.50
C VAL A 93 1.43 7.12 -6.73
N LEU A 94 1.85 7.68 -5.60
CA LEU A 94 0.97 8.42 -4.70
C LEU A 94 0.43 9.71 -5.34
N ASP A 95 1.24 10.36 -6.18
CA ASP A 95 0.78 11.49 -7.00
C ASP A 95 -0.36 11.07 -7.94
N MET A 96 -0.26 9.88 -8.52
CA MET A 96 -1.29 9.35 -9.41
C MET A 96 -2.54 8.97 -8.62
N MET A 97 -2.39 8.30 -7.47
CA MET A 97 -3.53 7.99 -6.57
C MET A 97 -4.33 9.25 -6.19
N ALA A 98 -3.64 10.36 -5.92
CA ALA A 98 -4.28 11.63 -5.57
C ALA A 98 -4.99 12.31 -6.75
N GLN A 99 -4.60 12.00 -7.99
CA GLN A 99 -5.18 12.56 -9.21
C GLN A 99 -6.28 11.69 -9.81
N SER A 100 -6.24 10.39 -9.56
CA SER A 100 -7.07 9.41 -10.25
C SER A 100 -8.45 9.28 -9.58
N MET A 101 -8.50 8.85 -8.32
CA MET A 101 -9.75 8.65 -7.57
C MET A 101 -9.83 9.54 -6.32
N ALA A 102 -10.94 10.26 -6.18
CA ALA A 102 -11.22 11.05 -5.00
C ALA A 102 -11.27 10.15 -3.75
N GLY A 103 -10.48 10.49 -2.72
CA GLY A 103 -10.47 9.74 -1.46
C GLY A 103 -9.53 8.53 -1.43
N LEU A 104 -9.00 8.07 -2.57
CA LEU A 104 -8.10 6.90 -2.59
C LEU A 104 -6.81 7.17 -1.82
N TRP A 105 -6.22 8.34 -2.04
CA TRP A 105 -5.02 8.75 -1.30
C TRP A 105 -5.26 8.75 0.21
N GLN A 106 -6.38 9.34 0.66
CA GLN A 106 -6.75 9.40 2.07
C GLN A 106 -6.96 7.99 2.65
N HIS A 107 -7.63 7.11 1.91
CA HIS A 107 -7.84 5.70 2.28
C HIS A 107 -6.52 4.96 2.43
N SER A 108 -5.63 5.03 1.44
CA SER A 108 -4.31 4.39 1.51
C SER A 108 -3.45 4.94 2.66
N LEU A 109 -3.54 6.25 2.93
CA LEU A 109 -2.84 6.86 4.05
C LEU A 109 -3.34 6.37 5.40
N ALA A 110 -4.67 6.25 5.53
CA ALA A 110 -5.30 5.74 6.72
C ALA A 110 -4.95 4.26 6.91
N CYS A 111 -5.03 3.44 5.85
CA CYS A 111 -4.59 2.05 5.89
C CYS A 111 -3.15 1.91 6.35
N ALA A 112 -2.23 2.75 5.83
CA ALA A 112 -0.83 2.74 6.24
C ALA A 112 -0.65 2.99 7.75
N ARG A 113 -1.37 3.97 8.31
CA ARG A 113 -1.34 4.26 9.76
C ARG A 113 -1.91 3.11 10.57
N THR A 114 -3.09 2.63 10.20
CA THR A 114 -3.77 1.53 10.91
C THR A 114 -2.92 0.27 10.88
N CYS A 115 -2.28 -0.05 9.74
CA CYS A 115 -1.30 -1.13 9.64
C CYS A 115 -0.16 -0.99 10.65
N SER A 116 0.35 0.24 10.82
CA SER A 116 1.42 0.52 11.77
C SER A 116 0.97 0.38 13.22
N ILE A 117 -0.24 0.87 13.55
CA ILE A 117 -0.85 0.73 14.88
C ILE A 117 -1.01 -0.75 15.23
N VAL A 118 -1.64 -1.52 14.34
CA VAL A 118 -1.87 -2.96 14.53
C VAL A 118 -0.54 -3.71 14.67
N ALA A 119 0.42 -3.46 13.77
CA ALA A 119 1.72 -4.13 13.81
C ALA A 119 2.51 -3.83 15.10
N ARG A 120 2.45 -2.60 15.61
CA ARG A 120 3.08 -2.24 16.88
C ARG A 120 2.36 -2.82 18.09
N HIS A 121 1.03 -2.83 18.09
CA HIS A 121 0.21 -3.46 19.13
C HIS A 121 0.56 -4.95 19.27
N LEU A 122 0.79 -5.62 18.14
CA LEU A 122 1.16 -7.03 18.06
C LEU A 122 2.66 -7.29 18.21
N GLU A 123 3.48 -6.26 18.44
CA GLU A 123 4.95 -6.35 18.53
C GLU A 123 5.59 -7.06 17.32
N MET A 124 5.03 -6.86 16.13
CA MET A 124 5.53 -7.47 14.88
C MET A 124 6.87 -6.87 14.45
N GLU A 125 7.66 -7.67 13.72
CA GLU A 125 8.86 -7.18 13.06
C GLU A 125 8.50 -6.21 11.92
N ASP A 126 9.31 -5.15 11.78
CA ASP A 126 9.22 -4.15 10.70
C ASP A 126 7.82 -3.48 10.54
N PRO A 127 7.22 -2.89 11.59
CA PRO A 127 5.94 -2.20 11.46
C PRO A 127 5.97 -1.06 10.43
N GLU A 128 7.16 -0.50 10.19
CA GLU A 128 7.46 0.47 9.15
C GLU A 128 7.16 -0.08 7.74
N GLU A 129 7.54 -1.32 7.49
CA GLU A 129 7.37 -1.98 6.18
C GLU A 129 5.93 -2.44 5.98
N ILE A 130 5.28 -2.93 7.04
CA ILE A 130 3.85 -3.27 7.04
C ILE A 130 3.00 -2.03 6.77
N SER A 131 3.37 -0.88 7.34
CA SER A 131 2.72 0.40 7.06
C SER A 131 2.81 0.80 5.58
N VAL A 132 3.99 0.71 4.96
CA VAL A 132 4.14 1.01 3.53
C VAL A 132 3.41 0.00 2.65
N THR A 133 3.28 -1.25 3.09
CA THR A 133 2.44 -2.25 2.42
C THR A 133 0.97 -1.79 2.40
N GLY A 134 0.45 -1.32 3.54
CA GLY A 134 -0.89 -0.72 3.63
C GLY A 134 -1.05 0.53 2.76
N LEU A 135 0.00 1.34 2.61
CA LEU A 135 -0.01 2.49 1.70
C LEU A 135 -0.18 2.11 0.22
N LEU A 136 0.35 0.93 -0.17
CA LEU A 136 0.39 0.49 -1.56
C LEU A 136 -0.70 -0.52 -1.93
N HIS A 137 -1.50 -1.00 -0.96
CA HIS A 137 -2.41 -2.14 -1.17
C HIS A 137 -3.39 -1.95 -2.33
N ASP A 138 -3.80 -0.70 -2.56
CA ASP A 138 -4.80 -0.33 -3.55
C ASP A 138 -4.21 0.22 -4.86
N LEU A 139 -2.89 0.16 -5.04
CA LEU A 139 -2.21 0.66 -6.24
C LEU A 139 -2.78 0.06 -7.54
N GLY A 140 -3.26 -1.19 -7.50
CA GLY A 140 -3.87 -1.81 -8.68
C GLY A 140 -5.05 -1.04 -9.25
N LYS A 141 -5.79 -0.27 -8.43
CA LYS A 141 -6.92 0.55 -8.91
C LYS A 141 -6.44 1.66 -9.85
N VAL A 142 -5.32 2.31 -9.51
CA VAL A 142 -4.68 3.32 -10.38
C VAL A 142 -4.22 2.71 -11.70
N VAL A 143 -3.68 1.49 -11.65
CA VAL A 143 -3.26 0.77 -12.85
C VAL A 143 -4.43 0.51 -13.79
N LEU A 144 -5.55 0.06 -13.22
CA LEU A 144 -6.76 -0.22 -13.98
C LEU A 144 -7.33 1.05 -14.60
N GLU A 145 -7.43 2.13 -13.84
CA GLU A 145 -7.96 3.41 -14.32
C GLU A 145 -7.12 3.98 -15.47
N GLU A 146 -5.80 4.00 -15.33
CA GLU A 146 -4.90 4.65 -16.28
C GLU A 146 -4.63 3.82 -17.54
N HIS A 147 -4.54 2.49 -17.43
CA HIS A 147 -4.09 1.62 -18.52
C HIS A 147 -5.18 0.67 -19.04
N MET A 148 -6.28 0.54 -18.31
CA MET A 148 -7.38 -0.37 -18.64
C MET A 148 -8.74 0.32 -18.49
N LYS A 149 -8.82 1.59 -18.93
CA LYS A 149 -9.98 2.48 -18.71
C LYS A 149 -11.32 1.85 -19.09
N GLU A 150 -11.39 1.14 -20.21
CA GLU A 150 -12.63 0.46 -20.65
C GLU A 150 -13.08 -0.63 -19.66
N VAL A 151 -12.13 -1.37 -19.07
CA VAL A 151 -12.40 -2.40 -18.05
C VAL A 151 -12.78 -1.73 -16.74
N PHE A 152 -12.05 -0.67 -16.36
CA PHE A 152 -12.34 0.10 -15.15
C PHE A 152 -13.75 0.70 -15.19
N ASP A 153 -14.17 1.27 -16.32
CA ASP A 153 -15.51 1.84 -16.48
C ASP A 153 -16.62 0.78 -16.38
N GLN A 154 -16.39 -0.44 -16.89
CA GLN A 154 -17.32 -1.55 -16.71
C GLN A 154 -17.46 -1.96 -15.24
N ILE A 155 -16.35 -1.99 -14.50
CA ILE A 155 -16.36 -2.27 -13.06
C ILE A 155 -17.14 -1.19 -12.32
N LEU A 156 -16.92 0.10 -12.64
CA LEU A 156 -17.66 1.21 -12.03
C LEU A 156 -19.18 1.10 -12.29
N SER A 157 -19.58 0.82 -13.53
CA SER A 157 -21.00 0.62 -13.86
C SER A 157 -21.60 -0.52 -13.05
N LEU A 158 -20.92 -1.66 -12.93
CA LEU A 158 -21.42 -2.80 -12.16
C LEU A 158 -21.52 -2.50 -10.65
N VAL A 159 -20.53 -1.78 -10.10
CA VAL A 159 -20.57 -1.32 -8.70
C VAL A 159 -21.79 -0.43 -8.44
N GLU A 160 -22.10 0.50 -9.35
CA GLU A 160 -23.23 1.42 -9.23
C GLU A 160 -24.58 0.70 -9.43
N GLU A 161 -24.70 -0.12 -10.48
CA GLU A 161 -25.95 -0.80 -10.86
C GLU A 161 -26.36 -1.87 -9.84
N GLU A 162 -25.40 -2.62 -9.29
CA GLU A 162 -25.68 -3.75 -8.38
C GLU A 162 -25.36 -3.45 -6.92
N ASN A 163 -24.87 -2.23 -6.60
CA ASN A 163 -24.43 -1.84 -5.26
C ASN A 163 -23.43 -2.86 -4.69
N MET A 164 -22.41 -3.18 -5.48
CA MET A 164 -21.43 -4.24 -5.21
C MET A 164 -20.12 -3.70 -4.58
N LEU A 165 -19.31 -4.59 -4.01
CA LEU A 165 -17.95 -4.28 -3.55
C LEU A 165 -17.09 -4.17 -4.80
N PHE A 166 -16.19 -3.18 -4.87
CA PHE A 166 -15.36 -2.98 -6.05
C PHE A 166 -14.62 -4.26 -6.47
N TYR A 167 -14.00 -4.96 -5.51
CA TYR A 167 -13.26 -6.19 -5.83
C TYR A 167 -14.13 -7.35 -6.32
N ARG A 168 -15.42 -7.38 -5.96
CA ARG A 168 -16.35 -8.38 -6.48
C ARG A 168 -16.73 -8.08 -7.92
N ALA A 169 -16.96 -6.80 -8.24
CA ALA A 169 -17.20 -6.37 -9.61
C ALA A 169 -15.98 -6.63 -10.51
N GLU A 170 -14.76 -6.46 -9.98
CA GLU A 170 -13.54 -6.87 -10.68
C GLU A 170 -13.50 -8.37 -10.99
N GLU A 171 -13.82 -9.22 -10.01
CA GLU A 171 -13.89 -10.67 -10.21
C GLU A 171 -14.86 -11.05 -11.33
N GLU A 172 -16.00 -10.38 -11.44
CA GLU A 172 -16.99 -10.62 -12.49
C GLU A 172 -16.52 -10.16 -13.89
N VAL A 173 -15.83 -9.02 -13.98
CA VAL A 173 -15.39 -8.45 -15.26
C VAL A 173 -14.09 -9.12 -15.78
N MET A 174 -13.16 -9.44 -14.88
CA MET A 174 -11.78 -9.80 -15.23
C MET A 174 -11.18 -10.99 -14.46
N GLU A 175 -11.96 -11.72 -13.65
CA GLU A 175 -11.55 -12.93 -12.90
C GLU A 175 -10.41 -12.73 -11.89
N VAL A 176 -9.98 -11.49 -11.70
CA VAL A 176 -8.91 -11.06 -10.79
C VAL A 176 -9.28 -9.69 -10.24
N THR A 177 -8.54 -9.22 -9.25
CA THR A 177 -8.83 -7.93 -8.58
C THR A 177 -7.66 -6.96 -8.70
N HIS A 178 -7.87 -5.70 -8.28
CA HIS A 178 -6.80 -4.71 -8.13
C HIS A 178 -5.68 -5.23 -7.23
N ALA A 179 -5.99 -6.07 -6.23
CA ALA A 179 -4.98 -6.71 -5.40
C ALA A 179 -3.99 -7.52 -6.25
N ASN A 180 -4.50 -8.29 -7.22
CA ASN A 180 -3.65 -9.04 -8.14
C ASN A 180 -2.87 -8.12 -9.08
N VAL A 181 -3.51 -7.10 -9.64
CA VAL A 181 -2.89 -6.12 -10.54
C VAL A 181 -1.74 -5.38 -9.84
N GLY A 182 -1.98 -4.89 -8.61
CA GLY A 182 -0.98 -4.25 -7.77
C GLY A 182 0.16 -5.21 -7.44
N GLY A 183 -0.14 -6.44 -7.02
CA GLY A 183 0.87 -7.46 -6.76
C GLY A 183 1.76 -7.77 -7.96
N TRP A 184 1.20 -7.88 -9.18
CA TRP A 184 2.00 -8.10 -10.40
C TRP A 184 2.89 -6.90 -10.76
N LEU A 185 2.42 -5.68 -10.51
CA LEU A 185 3.24 -4.49 -10.70
C LEU A 185 4.42 -4.46 -9.73
N LEU A 186 4.19 -4.78 -8.46
CA LEU A 186 5.26 -4.82 -7.45
C LEU A 186 6.25 -5.97 -7.68
N ASP A 187 5.77 -7.12 -8.14
CA ASP A 187 6.60 -8.25 -8.59
C ASP A 187 7.50 -7.83 -9.77
N LYS A 188 6.94 -7.11 -10.75
CA LYS A 188 7.70 -6.52 -11.86
C LYS A 188 8.76 -5.52 -11.38
N TRP A 189 8.50 -4.78 -10.31
CA TRP A 189 9.47 -3.90 -9.66
C TRP A 189 10.48 -4.63 -8.77
N GLN A 190 10.43 -5.96 -8.73
CA GLN A 190 11.32 -6.80 -7.93
C GLN A 190 11.27 -6.42 -6.44
N LEU A 191 10.08 -6.13 -5.93
CA LEU A 191 9.87 -5.95 -4.51
C LEU A 191 9.81 -7.32 -3.79
N PRO A 192 10.25 -7.38 -2.52
CA PRO A 192 10.27 -8.62 -1.75
C PRO A 192 8.85 -9.18 -1.54
N SER A 193 8.74 -10.51 -1.47
CA SER A 193 7.44 -11.19 -1.33
C SER A 193 6.67 -10.79 -0.07
N GLN A 194 7.37 -10.36 0.98
CA GLN A 194 6.77 -9.83 2.21
C GLN A 194 5.99 -8.52 2.03
N LEU A 195 6.18 -7.82 0.92
CA LEU A 195 5.35 -6.69 0.48
C LEU A 195 4.31 -7.14 -0.55
N VAL A 196 4.71 -7.97 -1.52
CA VAL A 196 3.88 -8.38 -2.66
C VAL A 196 2.71 -9.27 -2.24
N GLU A 197 2.95 -10.28 -1.40
CA GLU A 197 1.91 -11.25 -1.00
C GLU A 197 0.78 -10.59 -0.19
N PRO A 198 1.05 -9.78 0.85
CA PRO A 198 -0.02 -9.12 1.59
C PRO A 198 -0.91 -8.27 0.69
N ILE A 199 -0.33 -7.55 -0.27
CA ILE A 199 -1.07 -6.76 -1.25
C ILE A 199 -1.87 -7.65 -2.19
N MET A 200 -1.33 -8.77 -2.66
CA MET A 200 -2.04 -9.64 -3.58
C MET A 200 -3.25 -10.35 -2.96
N TYR A 201 -3.24 -10.54 -1.64
CA TYR A 201 -4.19 -11.41 -0.94
C TYR A 201 -5.02 -10.74 0.14
N HIS A 202 -4.97 -9.41 0.29
CA HIS A 202 -5.74 -8.71 1.33
C HIS A 202 -7.27 -8.87 1.22
N HIS A 203 -7.83 -9.11 0.03
CA HIS A 203 -9.26 -9.47 -0.15
C HIS A 203 -9.56 -10.97 -0.09
N ASN A 204 -8.54 -11.83 -0.08
CA ASN A 204 -8.69 -13.29 -0.12
C ASN A 204 -7.67 -13.96 0.81
N PHE A 205 -7.79 -13.63 2.10
CA PHE A 205 -6.90 -14.11 3.16
C PHE A 205 -6.87 -15.64 3.26
N HIS A 206 -5.71 -16.21 3.65
CA HIS A 206 -5.58 -17.62 3.95
C HIS A 206 -4.38 -17.84 4.91
N PRO A 207 -4.54 -18.57 6.02
CA PRO A 207 -3.54 -18.64 7.10
C PRO A 207 -2.28 -19.43 6.73
N SER A 208 -2.33 -20.27 5.68
CA SER A 208 -1.18 -21.08 5.25
C SER A 208 -0.17 -20.36 4.35
N ARG A 209 -0.37 -19.07 4.05
CA ARG A 209 0.56 -18.29 3.20
C ARG A 209 1.82 -17.91 3.98
N GLN A 210 2.91 -17.65 3.25
CA GLN A 210 4.21 -17.36 3.86
C GLN A 210 4.15 -16.11 4.74
N HIS A 211 3.46 -15.06 4.27
CA HIS A 211 3.33 -13.77 4.96
C HIS A 211 1.89 -13.55 5.44
N ALA A 212 1.27 -14.59 5.99
CA ALA A 212 -0.13 -14.55 6.43
C ALA A 212 -0.37 -13.51 7.54
N ASP A 213 0.54 -13.41 8.51
CA ASP A 213 0.50 -12.39 9.55
C ASP A 213 0.39 -10.96 8.98
N ARG A 214 1.28 -10.60 8.05
CA ARG A 214 1.28 -9.30 7.38
C ARG A 214 0.02 -9.11 6.54
N THR A 215 -0.42 -10.15 5.82
CA THR A 215 -1.66 -10.11 5.04
C THR A 215 -2.88 -9.85 5.92
N ALA A 216 -2.94 -10.47 7.10
CA ALA A 216 -4.01 -10.27 8.05
C ALA A 216 -4.04 -8.83 8.59
N VAL A 217 -2.88 -8.21 8.82
CA VAL A 217 -2.80 -6.79 9.20
C VAL A 217 -3.38 -5.88 8.10
N ILE A 218 -2.99 -6.09 6.84
CA ILE A 218 -3.51 -5.26 5.73
C ILE A 218 -5.02 -5.45 5.57
N HIS A 219 -5.49 -6.69 5.65
CA HIS A 219 -6.91 -7.04 5.59
C HIS A 219 -7.72 -6.35 6.69
N LEU A 220 -7.25 -6.44 7.95
CA LEU A 220 -7.90 -5.78 9.08
C LEU A 220 -7.91 -4.26 8.91
N ALA A 221 -6.77 -3.67 8.52
CA ALA A 221 -6.65 -2.23 8.34
C ALA A 221 -7.59 -1.68 7.27
N ASP A 222 -7.70 -2.31 6.09
CA ASP A 222 -8.62 -1.89 5.02
C ASP A 222 -10.08 -1.88 5.52
N ILE A 223 -10.49 -2.90 6.27
CA ILE A 223 -11.85 -3.01 6.83
C ILE A 223 -12.11 -1.93 7.88
N LEU A 224 -11.21 -1.73 8.85
CA LEU A 224 -11.39 -0.73 9.91
C LEU A 224 -11.44 0.69 9.34
N VAL A 225 -10.58 0.99 8.37
CA VAL A 225 -10.52 2.31 7.71
C VAL A 225 -11.79 2.61 6.94
N ARG A 226 -12.33 1.61 6.21
CA ARG A 226 -13.63 1.72 5.54
C ARG A 226 -14.78 1.89 6.53
N ALA A 227 -14.75 1.16 7.65
CA ALA A 227 -15.77 1.23 8.69
C ALA A 227 -15.86 2.62 9.35
N GLU A 228 -14.72 3.27 9.55
CA GLU A 228 -14.65 4.66 10.07
C GLU A 228 -14.89 5.74 9.01
N GLY A 229 -15.14 5.35 7.75
CA GLY A 229 -15.50 6.29 6.69
C GLY A 229 -14.31 7.07 6.11
N PHE A 230 -13.07 6.58 6.26
CA PHE A 230 -11.88 7.17 5.63
C PHE A 230 -11.75 6.82 4.13
N GLY A 231 -12.89 6.66 3.45
CA GLY A 231 -13.00 6.42 2.01
C GLY A 231 -12.66 5.00 1.57
N SER A 232 -12.68 4.80 0.25
CA SER A 232 -12.13 3.61 -0.43
C SER A 232 -11.67 3.89 -1.87
N GLY A 233 -11.83 5.15 -2.30
CA GLY A 233 -11.71 5.60 -3.69
C GLY A 233 -12.97 5.42 -4.54
N VAL A 234 -13.73 4.32 -4.39
CA VAL A 234 -14.74 3.93 -5.41
C VAL A 234 -16.09 3.48 -4.84
N ASP A 235 -16.09 2.65 -3.81
CA ASP A 235 -17.31 2.08 -3.22
C ASP A 235 -17.45 2.47 -1.74
N SER A 236 -18.66 2.44 -1.19
CA SER A 236 -18.87 2.75 0.24
C SER A 236 -19.17 1.49 1.07
N ARG A 237 -18.83 0.31 0.56
CA ARG A 237 -19.11 -0.96 1.24
C ARG A 237 -17.90 -1.42 2.03
N ILE A 238 -18.18 -2.18 3.08
CA ILE A 238 -17.18 -2.76 3.97
C ILE A 238 -17.10 -4.25 3.62
N PRO A 239 -15.93 -4.77 3.21
CA PRO A 239 -15.71 -6.21 3.02
C PRO A 239 -15.96 -6.99 4.31
N GLU A 240 -16.24 -8.28 4.18
CA GLU A 240 -16.35 -9.16 5.34
C GLU A 240 -14.98 -9.36 6.01
N LEU A 241 -14.96 -9.26 7.34
CA LEU A 241 -13.77 -9.56 8.15
C LEU A 241 -13.54 -11.07 8.20
N SER A 242 -12.37 -11.50 7.76
CA SER A 242 -11.94 -12.89 7.85
C SER A 242 -11.66 -13.28 9.30
N MET A 243 -12.42 -14.24 9.81
CA MET A 243 -12.18 -14.81 11.13
C MET A 243 -10.82 -15.50 11.21
N GLU A 244 -10.35 -16.12 10.11
CA GLU A 244 -9.03 -16.73 10.06
C GLU A 244 -7.92 -15.67 10.16
N ALA A 245 -8.12 -14.46 9.61
CA ALA A 245 -7.18 -13.35 9.75
C ALA A 245 -7.12 -12.89 11.22
N MET A 246 -8.29 -12.75 11.86
CA MET A 246 -8.39 -12.41 13.28
C MET A 246 -7.69 -13.46 14.17
N ASP A 247 -7.93 -14.75 13.90
CA ASP A 247 -7.29 -15.86 14.61
C ASP A 247 -5.76 -15.86 14.38
N THR A 248 -5.31 -15.53 13.18
CA THR A 248 -3.88 -15.41 12.84
C THR A 248 -3.21 -14.30 13.65
N LEU A 249 -3.86 -13.15 13.79
CA LEU A 249 -3.38 -12.02 14.59
C LEU A 249 -3.54 -12.24 16.10
N LYS A 250 -4.36 -13.22 16.52
CA LYS A 250 -4.69 -13.51 17.92
C LYS A 250 -5.29 -12.30 18.67
N LEU A 251 -5.93 -11.39 17.94
CA LEU A 251 -6.58 -10.21 18.50
C LEU A 251 -7.92 -10.60 19.14
N LYS A 252 -8.20 -10.03 20.31
CA LYS A 252 -9.49 -10.11 20.98
C LYS A 252 -10.32 -8.85 20.72
N ALA A 253 -11.57 -8.86 21.18
CA ALA A 253 -12.45 -7.71 21.06
C ALA A 253 -11.90 -6.47 21.78
N GLU A 254 -11.23 -6.66 22.92
CA GLU A 254 -10.60 -5.56 23.66
C GLU A 254 -9.44 -4.92 22.87
N ASP A 255 -8.62 -5.74 22.21
CA ASP A 255 -7.52 -5.26 21.38
C ASP A 255 -8.04 -4.44 20.18
N LEU A 256 -9.13 -4.90 19.55
CA LEU A 256 -9.76 -4.15 18.45
C LEU A 256 -10.25 -2.77 18.90
N GLN A 257 -10.85 -2.69 20.09
CA GLN A 257 -11.31 -1.41 20.63
C GLN A 257 -10.13 -0.45 20.85
N GLU A 258 -9.03 -0.92 21.46
CA GLU A 258 -7.83 -0.11 21.67
C GLU A 258 -7.22 0.37 20.34
N ILE A 259 -7.12 -0.53 19.35
CA ILE A 259 -6.63 -0.20 18.00
C ILE A 259 -7.53 0.85 17.34
N MET A 260 -8.85 0.69 17.43
CA MET A 260 -9.80 1.64 16.84
C MET A 260 -9.74 3.01 17.52
N ASP A 261 -9.66 3.06 18.85
CA ASP A 261 -9.54 4.31 19.61
C ASP A 261 -8.26 5.05 19.23
N GLN A 262 -7.13 4.35 19.17
CA GLN A 262 -5.86 4.93 18.72
C GLN A 262 -5.91 5.38 17.26
N MET A 263 -6.53 4.58 16.37
CA MET A 263 -6.71 4.95 14.97
C MET A 263 -7.50 6.26 14.86
N VAL A 264 -8.64 6.37 15.52
CA VAL A 264 -9.47 7.59 15.48
C VAL A 264 -8.72 8.80 16.02
N GLU A 265 -7.92 8.63 17.08
CA GLU A 265 -7.08 9.70 17.63
C GLU A 265 -6.02 10.17 16.62
N GLU A 266 -5.24 9.26 16.05
CA GLU A 266 -4.16 9.57 15.11
C GLU A 266 -4.68 10.10 13.76
N MET A 267 -5.89 9.72 13.33
CA MET A 267 -6.47 10.18 12.06
C MET A 267 -7.02 11.62 12.11
N ARG A 268 -7.19 12.21 13.29
CA ARG A 268 -7.61 13.63 13.43
C ARG A 268 -6.70 14.60 12.69
N ASP A 269 -5.43 14.23 12.53
CA ASP A 269 -4.43 15.01 11.81
C ASP A 269 -4.36 14.71 10.30
N VAL A 270 -4.98 13.63 9.81
CA VAL A 270 -5.04 13.31 8.36
C VAL A 270 -6.11 14.11 7.63
N ALA A 271 -7.17 14.50 8.35
CA ALA A 271 -8.33 15.20 7.78
C ALA A 271 -8.12 16.73 7.64
N ARG A 272 -6.91 17.25 7.87
CA ARG A 272 -6.55 18.67 7.72
C ARG A 272 -5.56 18.89 6.58
#